data_AF-A0AAU0SXW0-F1
#
_entry.id   AF-A0AAU0SXW0-F1
#
_cell.length_a   1.000
_cell.length_b   1.000
_cell.length_c   1.000
_cell.angle_alpha   90.00
_cell.angle_beta   90.00
_cell.angle_gamma   90.00
#
_symmetry.space_group_name_H-M   'P 1'
#
loop_
_entity.id
_entity.type
_entity.pdbx_description
1 polymer ?
#
loop_
_entity_poly.entity_id
_entity_poly.type
_entity_poly.pdbx_seq_one_letter_code
_entity_poly.pdbx_strand_id
1 'polypeptide(L)' 'MNDSPDNSKGKPPTLWQMLQSVTAAAFGVQSGKNRERDFTHGKPSHFVLLGILFTGVFALTLFGIVQLVLHFAVG' A
#
# COMPACT_ATOMS: atom_id res chain seq x y z
N MET A 1 34.42 -23.63 -4.33
CA MET A 1 33.43 -22.53 -4.23
C MET A 1 32.22 -23.11 -3.49
N ASN A 2 31.81 -22.48 -2.40
CA ASN A 2 30.82 -23.03 -1.47
C ASN A 2 29.41 -22.59 -1.90
N ASP A 3 28.73 -23.42 -2.69
CA ASP A 3 27.29 -23.29 -2.94
C ASP A 3 26.55 -23.70 -1.66
N SER A 4 26.13 -22.73 -0.86
CA SER A 4 25.18 -22.98 0.22
C SER A 4 23.79 -23.21 -0.39
N PRO A 5 23.11 -24.34 -0.09
CA PRO A 5 21.80 -24.62 -0.66
C PRO A 5 20.78 -23.67 -0.05
N ASP A 6 20.15 -22.87 -0.91
CA ASP A 6 18.94 -22.11 -0.62
C ASP A 6 17.84 -23.07 -0.13
N ASN A 7 17.60 -23.04 1.19
CA ASN A 7 16.63 -23.88 1.92
C ASN A 7 15.20 -23.30 1.80
N SER A 8 14.72 -23.13 0.57
CA SER A 8 13.36 -22.66 0.27
C SER A 8 12.43 -23.81 -0.12
N LYS A 9 12.16 -24.78 0.77
CA LYS A 9 11.02 -25.72 0.59
C LYS A 9 10.38 -26.12 1.94
N GLY A 10 9.18 -25.60 2.21
CA GLY A 10 8.16 -26.31 3.00
C GLY A 10 7.80 -25.83 4.41
N LYS A 11 8.33 -24.71 4.93
CA LYS A 11 7.90 -24.19 6.24
C LYS A 11 6.82 -23.11 6.08
N PRO A 12 5.70 -23.18 6.84
CA PRO A 12 4.67 -22.16 6.78
C PRO A 12 5.27 -20.80 7.16
N PRO A 13 4.81 -19.71 6.53
CA PRO A 13 5.29 -18.38 6.85
C PRO A 13 5.07 -18.14 8.33
N THR A 14 6.04 -17.54 8.98
CA THR A 14 5.87 -17.19 10.39
C THR A 14 4.81 -16.09 10.50
N LEU A 15 4.16 -15.98 11.66
CA LEU A 15 3.23 -14.87 11.94
C LEU A 15 3.87 -13.52 11.64
N TRP A 16 5.20 -13.44 11.85
CA TRP A 16 6.01 -12.29 11.52
C TRP A 16 6.03 -11.97 10.01
N GLN A 17 6.21 -12.97 9.14
CA GLN A 17 6.17 -12.79 7.68
C GLN A 17 4.75 -12.47 7.18
N MET A 18 3.74 -13.06 7.81
CA MET A 18 2.35 -12.76 7.47
C MET A 18 1.99 -11.31 7.84
N LEU A 19 2.43 -10.83 9.00
CA LEU A 19 2.26 -9.44 9.40
C LEU A 19 2.99 -8.47 8.46
N GLN A 20 4.22 -8.81 8.04
CA GLN A 20 4.97 -8.01 7.07
C GLN A 20 4.26 -7.92 5.71
N SER A 21 3.63 -9.00 5.26
CA SER A 21 2.83 -8.99 4.03
C SER A 21 1.58 -8.13 4.14
N VAL A 22 0.87 -8.20 5.27
CA VAL A 22 -0.34 -7.41 5.49
C VAL A 22 -0.03 -5.91 5.59
N THR A 23 1.10 -5.58 6.22
CA THR A 23 1.58 -4.19 6.27
C THR A 23 2.10 -3.71 4.92
N ALA A 24 2.88 -4.48 4.15
CA ALA A 24 3.25 -4.07 2.79
C ALA A 24 2.01 -3.85 1.88
N ALA A 25 0.98 -4.68 2.05
CA ALA A 25 -0.28 -4.58 1.32
C ALA A 25 -1.13 -3.36 1.71
N ALA A 26 -1.18 -2.98 2.98
CA ALA A 26 -1.92 -1.80 3.44
C ALA A 26 -1.28 -0.47 3.01
N PHE A 27 0.03 -0.47 2.81
CA PHE A 27 0.82 0.74 2.55
C PHE A 27 1.15 0.99 1.07
N GLY A 28 0.60 0.19 0.15
CA GLY A 28 0.75 0.46 -1.28
C GLY A 28 2.15 0.16 -1.81
N VAL A 29 2.83 -0.87 -1.28
CA VAL A 29 4.08 -1.38 -1.84
C VAL A 29 3.83 -1.83 -3.29
N GLN A 30 4.13 -0.92 -4.22
CA GLN A 30 4.18 -1.23 -5.64
C GLN A 30 5.45 -2.05 -5.89
N SER A 31 5.27 -3.23 -6.48
CA SER A 31 6.38 -4.07 -6.94
C SER A 31 7.36 -3.27 -7.81
N GLY A 32 8.66 -3.56 -7.69
CA GLY A 32 9.70 -2.87 -8.46
C GLY A 32 9.46 -2.87 -9.97
N LYS A 33 8.85 -3.93 -10.51
CA LYS A 33 8.42 -4.03 -11.91
C LYS A 33 7.36 -2.98 -12.30
N ASN A 34 6.43 -2.69 -11.38
CA ASN A 34 5.41 -1.66 -11.57
C ASN A 34 6.07 -0.29 -11.61
N ARG A 35 6.95 -0.01 -10.64
CA ARG A 35 7.74 1.22 -10.61
C ARG A 35 8.62 1.37 -11.85
N GLU A 36 9.27 0.31 -12.31
CA GLU A 36 10.12 0.39 -13.50
C GLU A 36 9.30 0.71 -14.75
N ARG A 37 8.17 0.02 -14.98
CA ARG A 37 7.27 0.35 -16.10
C ARG A 37 6.74 1.79 -16.02
N ASP A 38 6.30 2.18 -14.84
CA ASP A 38 5.63 3.45 -14.57
C ASP A 38 6.60 4.64 -14.69
N PHE A 39 7.89 4.45 -14.41
CA PHE A 39 8.94 5.46 -14.53
C PHE A 39 9.76 5.40 -15.83
N THR A 40 9.71 4.28 -16.56
CA THR A 40 10.38 4.15 -17.88
C THR A 40 9.48 4.61 -19.02
N HIS A 41 8.16 4.41 -18.90
CA HIS A 41 7.18 4.76 -19.95
C HIS A 41 6.20 5.86 -19.52
N GLY A 42 6.10 6.16 -18.22
CA GLY A 42 5.21 7.19 -17.68
C GLY A 42 5.97 8.42 -17.17
N LYS A 43 5.29 9.57 -17.15
CA LYS A 43 5.83 10.81 -16.56
C LYS A 43 5.60 10.79 -15.05
N PRO A 44 6.64 10.97 -14.21
CA PRO A 44 6.51 11.02 -12.75
C PRO A 44 5.45 12.00 -12.24
N SER A 45 5.21 13.09 -12.97
CA SER A 45 4.20 14.11 -12.63
C SER A 45 2.77 13.58 -12.54
N HIS A 46 2.41 12.55 -13.33
CA HIS A 46 1.05 11.99 -13.30
C HIS A 46 0.82 11.18 -12.03
N PHE A 47 1.82 10.47 -11.54
CA PHE A 47 1.74 9.72 -10.28
C PHE A 47 1.62 10.65 -9.07
N VAL A 48 2.32 11.79 -9.10
CA VAL A 48 2.21 12.81 -8.05
C VAL A 48 0.81 13.43 -8.04
N LEU A 49 0.27 13.81 -9.20
CA LEU A 49 -1.08 14.37 -9.30
C LEU A 49 -2.15 13.37 -8.81
N LEU A 50 -2.04 12.10 -9.23
CA LEU A 50 -2.93 11.03 -8.79
C LEU A 50 -2.84 10.80 -7.28
N GLY A 51 -1.63 10.84 -6.70
CA GLY A 51 -1.42 10.74 -5.26
C GLY A 51 -2.10 11.87 -4.50
N ILE A 52 -1.93 13.12 -4.96
CA ILE A 52 -2.57 14.30 -4.33
C ILE A 52 -4.09 14.20 -4.40
N LEU A 53 -4.64 13.83 -5.56
CA LEU A 53 -6.08 13.65 -5.74
C LEU A 53 -6.63 12.56 -4.81
N PHE A 54 -5.96 11.40 -4.78
CA PHE A 54 -6.32 10.28 -3.92
C PHE A 54 -6.32 10.66 -2.44
N THR A 55 -5.27 11.34 -1.98
CA THR A 55 -5.17 11.83 -0.60
C THR A 55 -6.28 12.84 -0.27
N GLY A 56 -6.61 13.74 -1.19
CA GLY A 56 -7.70 14.70 -1.01
C GLY A 56 -9.06 14.02 -0.85
N VAL A 57 -9.37 13.06 -1.72
CA VAL A 57 -10.60 12.26 -1.65
C VAL A 57 -10.67 11.46 -0.34
N PHE A 58 -9.56 10.84 0.08
CA PHE A 58 -9.48 10.10 1.34
C PHE A 58 -9.77 11.00 2.55
N ALA A 59 -9.20 12.19 2.60
CA ALA A 59 -9.42 13.15 3.68
C ALA A 59 -10.89 13.62 3.73
N LEU A 60 -11.49 13.93 2.58
CA LEU A 60 -12.90 14.32 2.51
C LEU A 60 -13.83 13.18 2.95
N THR A 61 -13.48 11.94 2.62
CA THR A 61 -14.22 10.75 3.02
C THR A 61 -14.20 10.60 4.54
N LEU A 62 -13.03 10.67 5.17
CA LEU A 62 -12.91 10.62 6.63
C LEU A 62 -13.67 11.77 7.30
N PHE A 63 -13.58 12.97 6.73
CA PHE A 63 -14.32 14.13 7.21
C PHE A 63 -15.83 13.90 7.16
N GLY A 64 -16.35 13.40 6.04
CA GLY A 64 -17.77 13.07 5.88
C GLY A 64 -18.24 12.01 6.87
N ILE A 65 -17.43 10.98 7.11
CA ILE A 65 -17.72 9.95 8.12
C ILE A 65 -17.82 10.58 9.51
N VAL A 66 -16.88 11.45 9.88
CA VAL A 66 -16.90 12.13 11.19
C VAL A 66 -18.16 12.99 11.34
N GLN A 67 -18.49 13.76 10.30
CA GLN A 67 -19.71 14.58 10.29
C GLN A 67 -20.97 13.72 10.44
N LEU A 68 -21.04 12.60 9.72
CA LEU A 68 -22.15 11.66 9.80
C LEU A 68 -22.31 11.08 11.22
N VAL A 69 -21.20 10.66 11.82
CA VAL A 69 -21.18 10.13 13.19
C VAL A 69 -21.63 11.20 14.19
N LEU A 70 -21.13 12.42 14.07
CA LEU A 70 -21.52 13.53 14.94
C LEU A 70 -23.00 13.88 14.80
N HIS A 71 -23.52 13.89 13.57
CA HIS A 71 -24.94 14.14 13.31
C HIS A 71 -25.84 13.10 13.98
N PHE A 72 -25.47 11.81 13.95
CA PHE A 72 -26.25 10.76 14.62
C PHE A 72 -26.01 10.64 16.13
N ALA A 73 -24.88 11.13 16.62
CA ALA A 73 -24.53 11.05 18.04
C ALA A 73 -25.05 12.26 18.85
N VAL A 74 -25.21 13.41 18.21
CA VAL A 74 -25.61 14.67 18.84
C VAL A 74 -27.00 15.14 18.39
N GLY A 75 -27.45 14.71 17.21
CA GLY A 75 -28.78 15.00 16.67
C GLY A 75 -29.88 14.09 17.19
#